data_AF-A0A858RJ82-F1
#
_entry.id   AF-A0A858RJ82-F1
#
_cell.length_a   1.000
_cell.length_b   1.000
_cell.length_c   1.000
_cell.angle_alpha   90.00
_cell.angle_beta   90.00
_cell.angle_gamma   90.00
#
_symmetry.space_group_name_H-M   'P 1'
#
loop_
_entity.id
_entity.type
_entity.pdbx_description
1 polymer ?
#
loop_
_entity_poly.entity_id
_entity_poly.type
_entity_poly.pdbx_seq_one_letter_code
_entity_poly.pdbx_strand_id
1 'polypeptide(L)'
;MKHPIVFAALFSGSAALAANTPAELFQMNCSACHAVDHMLVGPSLVEISGLYRDNPDDFVKWCIQPQHKREGVVEMPSMTHLGEPALRELHQYVIAAAAGKTELKKGDGDPFTPPREMVRRPQVQRIFLPDASPAAIAVALPGDLSYCFDAGECRLRYVWKGGFIVGTPYWKANGSSLAKLDGDVVYRETEFPVAFEGESKHPELKFHGYRVSKEGIPTFSYSRDGVAWQETILPLPDGSGIERRFESTGGRPLAVRTVSGISVSSSTGTGSIGAPEAKSFTLTYRWK
;
A
#
# COMPACT_ATOMS: atom_id res chain seq x y z
N MET A 1 -2.62 76.02 -5.80
CA MET A 1 -1.82 75.50 -6.93
C MET A 1 -1.94 73.98 -6.93
N LYS A 2 -1.97 73.40 -8.14
CA LYS A 2 -2.43 72.06 -8.54
C LYS A 2 -1.87 70.88 -7.70
N HIS A 3 -2.75 69.98 -7.25
CA HIS A 3 -2.38 68.63 -6.80
C HIS A 3 -2.04 67.76 -8.02
N PRO A 4 -0.96 66.94 -8.00
CA PRO A 4 -0.69 66.02 -9.09
C PRO A 4 -1.53 64.76 -8.90
N ILE A 5 -2.28 64.39 -9.94
CA ILE A 5 -2.94 63.09 -10.07
C ILE A 5 -1.86 62.09 -10.47
N VAL A 6 -1.59 61.11 -9.61
CA VAL A 6 -0.71 59.98 -9.92
C VAL A 6 -1.53 58.93 -10.68
N PHE A 7 -1.25 58.75 -11.98
CA PHE A 7 -1.76 57.64 -12.76
C PHE A 7 -1.04 56.35 -12.35
N ALA A 8 -1.74 55.45 -11.67
CA ALA A 8 -1.26 54.08 -11.46
C ALA A 8 -1.40 53.30 -12.78
N ALA A 9 -0.27 53.00 -13.41
CA ALA A 9 -0.22 52.08 -14.54
C ALA A 9 -0.45 50.64 -14.02
N LEU A 10 -1.61 50.07 -14.34
CA LEU A 10 -1.89 48.65 -14.14
C LEU A 10 -1.06 47.84 -15.14
N PHE A 11 0.04 47.24 -14.67
CA PHE A 11 0.72 46.18 -15.41
C PHE A 11 -0.18 44.94 -15.44
N SER A 12 -0.77 44.65 -16.60
CA SER A 12 -1.42 43.37 -16.87
C SER A 12 -0.35 42.31 -17.09
N GLY A 13 0.09 41.66 -16.01
CA GLY A 13 0.88 40.45 -16.09
C GLY A 13 0.01 39.32 -16.65
N SER A 14 0.20 38.96 -17.91
CA SER A 14 -0.31 37.69 -18.43
C SER A 14 0.45 36.58 -17.72
N ALA A 15 -0.20 35.92 -16.74
CA ALA A 15 0.27 34.65 -16.23
C ALA A 15 0.19 33.64 -17.38
N ALA A 16 1.33 33.33 -18.00
CA ALA A 16 1.42 32.18 -18.88
C ALA A 16 0.97 30.96 -18.07
N LEU A 17 0.02 30.19 -18.60
CA LEU A 17 -0.32 28.87 -18.08
C LEU A 17 1.00 28.08 -17.97
N ALA A 18 1.39 27.70 -16.76
CA ALA A 18 2.60 26.92 -16.55
C ALA A 18 2.49 25.64 -17.38
N ALA A 19 3.45 25.42 -18.26
CA ALA A 19 3.55 24.16 -18.98
C ALA A 19 3.71 23.02 -17.96
N ASN A 20 3.04 21.89 -18.20
CA ASN A 20 3.17 20.71 -17.35
C ASN A 20 4.64 20.28 -17.27
N THR A 21 5.10 19.93 -16.08
CA THR A 21 6.44 19.38 -15.87
C THR A 21 6.59 18.02 -16.58
N PRO A 22 7.81 17.56 -16.87
CA PRO A 22 8.03 16.23 -17.47
C PRO A 22 7.46 15.08 -16.62
N ALA A 23 7.49 15.22 -15.29
CA ALA A 23 6.89 14.25 -14.38
C ALA A 23 5.36 14.21 -14.50
N GLU A 24 4.70 15.36 -14.62
CA GLU A 24 3.24 15.44 -14.83
C GLU A 24 2.86 14.89 -16.22
N LEU A 25 3.62 15.23 -17.26
CA LEU A 25 3.43 14.68 -18.60
C LEU A 25 3.54 13.16 -18.60
N PHE A 26 4.56 12.62 -17.93
CA PHE A 26 4.74 11.18 -17.78
C PHE A 26 3.57 10.56 -17.01
N GLN A 27 3.15 11.18 -15.92
CA GLN A 27 2.03 10.71 -15.11
C GLN A 27 0.74 10.61 -15.93
N MET A 28 0.44 11.63 -16.74
CA MET A 28 -0.78 11.69 -17.53
C MET A 28 -0.78 10.78 -18.76
N ASN A 29 0.37 10.53 -19.38
CA ASN A 29 0.44 9.90 -20.71
C ASN A 29 1.13 8.53 -20.73
N CYS A 30 2.02 8.25 -19.77
CA CYS A 30 2.93 7.09 -19.85
C CYS A 30 2.76 6.13 -18.67
N SER A 31 2.43 6.63 -17.48
CA SER A 31 2.43 5.86 -16.23
C SER A 31 1.42 4.70 -16.18
N ALA A 32 0.40 4.72 -17.04
CA ALA A 32 -0.58 3.63 -17.15
C ALA A 32 0.02 2.36 -17.77
N CYS A 33 1.05 2.50 -18.62
CA CYS A 33 1.62 1.39 -19.37
C CYS A 33 3.09 1.11 -19.02
N HIS A 34 3.82 2.11 -18.53
CA HIS A 34 5.25 2.03 -18.25
C HIS A 34 5.52 2.23 -16.76
N ALA A 35 6.19 1.25 -16.15
CA ALA A 35 6.72 1.35 -14.81
C ALA A 35 8.24 1.60 -14.83
N VAL A 36 8.80 2.01 -13.69
CA VAL A 36 10.23 2.36 -13.61
C VAL A 36 11.13 1.16 -13.87
N ASP A 37 10.86 0.05 -13.21
CA ASP A 37 11.79 -1.09 -13.06
C ASP A 37 11.21 -2.43 -13.54
N HIS A 38 10.05 -2.40 -14.22
CA HIS A 38 9.46 -3.61 -14.79
C HIS A 38 8.52 -3.38 -15.96
N MET A 39 8.31 -4.46 -16.69
CA MET A 39 7.26 -4.58 -17.67
C MET A 39 5.88 -4.56 -17.00
N LEU A 40 5.07 -3.54 -17.31
CA LEU A 40 3.67 -3.42 -16.88
C LEU A 40 2.73 -3.82 -18.03
N VAL A 41 2.52 -2.90 -18.97
CA VAL A 41 1.92 -3.16 -20.29
C VAL A 41 3.01 -3.04 -21.35
N GLY A 42 3.80 -1.97 -21.27
CA GLY A 42 5.02 -1.75 -22.03
C GLY A 42 6.28 -2.04 -21.21
N PRO A 43 7.47 -1.95 -21.84
CA PRO A 43 8.75 -2.14 -21.17
C PRO A 43 8.98 -1.10 -20.05
N SER A 44 9.86 -1.44 -19.13
CA SER A 44 10.24 -0.57 -18.01
C SER A 44 11.01 0.67 -18.46
N LEU A 45 11.12 1.68 -17.60
CA LEU A 45 12.00 2.81 -17.85
C LEU A 45 13.48 2.42 -17.81
N VAL A 46 13.86 1.40 -17.03
CA VAL A 46 15.21 0.82 -17.03
C VAL A 46 15.56 0.25 -18.40
N GLU A 47 14.67 -0.53 -19.01
CA GLU A 47 14.86 -1.09 -20.35
C GLU A 47 14.83 0.02 -21.43
N ILE A 48 13.84 0.91 -21.38
CA ILE A 48 13.75 2.05 -22.32
C ILE A 48 15.01 2.92 -22.24
N SER A 49 15.51 3.17 -21.03
CA SER A 49 16.76 3.88 -20.82
C SER A 49 17.93 3.14 -21.47
N GLY A 50 18.03 1.81 -21.31
CA GLY A 50 19.05 1.02 -21.99
C GLY A 50 19.02 1.11 -23.52
N LEU A 51 17.83 1.26 -24.11
CA LEU A 51 17.65 1.37 -25.57
C LEU A 51 17.96 2.76 -26.12
N TYR A 52 17.58 3.81 -25.40
CA TYR A 52 17.52 5.16 -25.96
C TYR A 52 18.37 6.21 -25.22
N ARG A 53 19.12 5.86 -24.16
CA ARG A 53 19.92 6.83 -23.37
C ARG A 53 20.73 7.79 -24.22
N ASP A 54 21.44 7.26 -25.20
CA ASP A 54 22.33 8.02 -26.06
C ASP A 54 21.68 8.40 -27.41
N ASN A 55 20.41 8.03 -27.63
CA ASN A 55 19.69 8.19 -28.90
C ASN A 55 18.32 8.88 -28.70
N PRO A 56 18.29 10.17 -28.29
CA PRO A 56 17.04 10.89 -28.04
C PRO A 56 16.17 11.08 -29.29
N ASP A 57 16.77 11.17 -30.48
CA ASP A 57 16.01 11.30 -31.73
C ASP A 57 15.23 10.03 -32.06
N ASP A 58 15.84 8.86 -31.82
CA ASP A 58 15.17 7.58 -32.01
C ASP A 58 14.05 7.36 -30.99
N PHE A 59 14.22 7.86 -29.75
CA PHE A 59 13.15 7.87 -28.76
C PHE A 59 11.95 8.69 -29.24
N VAL A 60 12.19 9.92 -29.70
CA VAL A 60 11.13 10.81 -30.22
C VAL A 60 10.44 10.18 -31.41
N LYS A 61 11.22 9.65 -32.38
CA LYS A 61 10.68 8.96 -33.55
C LYS A 61 9.81 7.76 -33.17
N TRP A 62 10.28 6.95 -32.21
CA TRP A 62 9.52 5.81 -31.70
C TRP A 62 8.21 6.25 -31.03
N CYS A 63 8.23 7.31 -30.21
CA CYS A 63 7.02 7.82 -29.56
C CYS A 63 6.00 8.37 -30.55
N ILE A 64 6.43 8.99 -31.66
CA ILE A 64 5.53 9.51 -32.69
C ILE A 64 4.99 8.37 -33.56
N GLN A 65 5.87 7.44 -33.98
CA GLN A 65 5.54 6.35 -34.91
C GLN A 65 6.01 4.99 -34.37
N PRO A 66 5.38 4.47 -33.32
CA PRO A 66 5.72 3.15 -32.79
C PRO A 66 5.41 2.08 -33.84
N GLN A 67 6.20 1.00 -33.81
CA GLN A 67 6.09 -0.14 -34.73
C GLN A 67 5.97 -1.42 -33.92
N HIS A 68 5.50 -2.50 -34.55
CA HIS A 68 5.55 -3.82 -33.95
C HIS A 68 6.99 -4.19 -33.58
N LYS A 69 7.22 -4.56 -32.32
CA LYS A 69 8.57 -4.88 -31.81
C LYS A 69 8.66 -6.20 -31.04
N ARG A 70 7.56 -6.70 -30.47
CA ARG A 70 7.56 -7.93 -29.67
C ARG A 70 6.26 -8.69 -29.85
N GLU A 71 6.38 -10.00 -29.98
CA GLU A 71 5.24 -10.91 -29.99
C GLU A 71 4.58 -10.99 -28.60
N GLY A 72 3.25 -11.06 -28.58
CA GLY A 72 2.48 -11.27 -27.35
C GLY A 72 2.38 -10.07 -26.39
N VAL A 73 2.81 -8.87 -26.79
CA VAL A 73 2.62 -7.62 -26.02
C VAL A 73 1.76 -6.63 -26.79
N VAL A 74 1.06 -5.75 -26.07
CA VAL A 74 0.24 -4.71 -26.69
C VAL A 74 1.13 -3.67 -27.37
N GLU A 75 0.73 -3.25 -28.57
CA GLU A 75 1.41 -2.18 -29.32
C GLU A 75 1.35 -0.85 -28.57
N MET A 76 2.46 -0.11 -28.59
CA MET A 76 2.48 1.25 -28.04
C MET A 76 1.63 2.17 -28.94
N PRO A 77 0.68 2.95 -28.38
CA PRO A 77 -0.04 3.95 -29.16
C PRO A 77 0.87 5.13 -29.52
N SER A 78 0.55 5.83 -30.62
CA SER A 78 1.26 7.05 -31.01
C SER A 78 1.05 8.17 -29.98
N MET A 79 2.15 8.85 -29.62
CA MET A 79 2.18 9.99 -28.71
C MET A 79 2.41 11.32 -29.45
N THR A 80 2.04 11.38 -30.74
CA THR A 80 2.23 12.56 -31.60
C THR A 80 1.61 13.83 -31.01
N HIS A 81 0.54 13.72 -30.22
CA HIS A 81 -0.15 14.86 -29.59
C HIS A 81 0.71 15.65 -28.60
N LEU A 82 1.79 15.07 -28.08
CA LEU A 82 2.71 15.75 -27.15
C LEU A 82 3.69 16.69 -27.88
N GLY A 83 4.01 16.39 -29.15
CA GLY A 83 5.01 17.12 -29.92
C GLY A 83 6.46 16.82 -29.50
N GLU A 84 7.41 17.05 -30.42
CA GLU A 84 8.83 16.71 -30.20
C GLU A 84 9.47 17.37 -28.98
N PRO A 85 9.24 18.67 -28.65
CA PRO A 85 9.87 19.28 -27.49
C PRO A 85 9.52 18.57 -26.18
N ALA A 86 8.23 18.27 -25.97
CA ALA A 86 7.78 17.55 -24.78
C ALA A 86 8.33 16.12 -24.74
N LEU A 87 8.42 15.44 -25.89
CA LEU A 87 9.01 14.09 -25.97
C LEU A 87 10.51 14.10 -25.62
N ARG A 88 11.25 15.15 -25.95
CA ARG A 88 12.67 15.30 -25.55
C ARG A 88 12.82 15.53 -24.05
N GLU A 89 11.93 16.30 -23.44
CA GLU A 89 11.92 16.45 -21.98
C GLU A 89 11.52 15.14 -21.27
N LEU A 90 10.55 14.41 -21.82
CA LEU A 90 10.16 13.08 -21.34
C LEU A 90 11.30 12.07 -21.46
N HIS A 91 12.10 12.11 -22.54
CA HIS A 91 13.31 11.30 -22.68
C HIS A 91 14.25 11.54 -21.50
N GLN A 92 14.59 12.80 -21.22
CA GLN A 92 15.47 13.15 -20.10
C GLN A 92 14.90 12.68 -18.76
N TYR A 93 13.60 12.86 -18.54
CA TYR A 93 12.92 12.36 -17.35
C TYR A 93 13.02 10.83 -17.23
N VAL A 94 12.78 10.08 -18.30
CA VAL A 94 12.87 8.61 -18.31
C VAL A 94 14.28 8.14 -17.95
N ILE A 95 15.32 8.77 -18.50
CA ILE A 95 16.71 8.43 -18.17
C ILE A 95 17.02 8.73 -16.70
N ALA A 96 16.56 9.88 -16.19
CA ALA A 96 16.76 10.27 -14.80
C ALA A 96 16.01 9.33 -13.83
N ALA A 97 14.75 8.99 -14.14
CA ALA A 97 13.92 8.11 -13.33
C ALA A 97 14.48 6.68 -13.25
N ALA A 98 15.13 6.21 -14.33
CA ALA A 98 15.77 4.91 -14.40
C ALA A 98 17.17 4.86 -13.74
N ALA A 99 17.79 6.01 -13.42
CA ALA A 99 19.15 6.06 -12.93
C ALA A 99 19.31 5.30 -11.60
N GLY A 100 20.25 4.36 -11.56
CA GLY A 100 20.52 3.53 -10.38
C GLY A 100 19.44 2.48 -10.07
N LYS A 101 18.46 2.28 -10.96
CA LYS A 101 17.43 1.25 -10.83
C LYS A 101 17.83 -0.01 -11.59
N THR A 102 17.32 -1.16 -11.16
CA THR A 102 17.58 -2.46 -11.80
C THR A 102 16.27 -3.08 -12.24
N GLU A 103 16.27 -3.75 -13.39
CA GLU A 103 15.10 -4.48 -13.88
C GLU A 103 14.72 -5.57 -12.88
N LEU A 104 13.47 -5.52 -12.43
CA LEU A 104 12.88 -6.56 -11.61
C LEU A 104 12.43 -7.69 -12.51
N LYS A 105 13.08 -8.85 -12.36
CA LYS A 105 12.70 -10.05 -13.11
C LYS A 105 11.33 -10.52 -12.62
N LYS A 106 10.41 -10.65 -13.57
CA LYS A 106 9.19 -11.42 -13.35
C LYS A 106 9.60 -12.86 -13.04
N GLY A 107 9.27 -13.36 -11.84
CA GLY A 107 9.51 -14.76 -11.51
C GLY A 107 8.68 -15.67 -12.42
N ASP A 108 9.08 -16.94 -12.56
CA ASP A 108 8.42 -17.96 -13.41
C ASP A 108 6.99 -18.34 -12.96
N GLY A 109 6.39 -17.53 -12.08
CA GLY A 109 5.05 -17.69 -11.55
C GLY A 109 3.98 -16.94 -12.34
N ASP A 110 2.86 -16.69 -11.68
CA ASP A 110 1.66 -16.15 -12.28
C ASP A 110 1.90 -14.80 -13.00
N PRO A 111 1.39 -14.63 -14.24
CA PRO A 111 1.68 -13.45 -15.03
C PRO A 111 1.15 -12.14 -14.45
N PHE A 112 0.28 -12.19 -13.45
CA PHE A 112 -0.31 -11.03 -12.78
C PHE A 112 0.20 -10.84 -11.35
N THR A 113 1.11 -11.70 -10.87
CA THR A 113 1.75 -11.47 -9.57
C THR A 113 2.85 -10.43 -9.73
N PRO A 114 2.69 -9.21 -9.15
CA PRO A 114 3.77 -8.25 -9.16
C PRO A 114 4.96 -8.82 -8.36
N PRO A 115 6.21 -8.68 -8.83
CA PRO A 115 7.39 -8.88 -7.99
C PRO A 115 7.25 -8.19 -6.63
N ARG A 116 7.87 -8.79 -5.60
CA ARG A 116 7.71 -8.37 -4.20
C ARG A 116 8.01 -6.89 -4.00
N GLU A 117 8.96 -6.38 -4.76
CA GLU A 117 9.44 -5.00 -4.75
C GLU A 117 8.43 -4.00 -5.35
N MET A 118 7.44 -4.47 -6.11
CA MET A 118 6.40 -3.64 -6.74
C MET A 118 5.09 -3.61 -5.98
N VAL A 119 4.94 -4.43 -4.94
CA VAL A 119 3.77 -4.36 -4.09
C VAL A 119 3.73 -2.95 -3.48
N ARG A 120 2.71 -2.15 -3.84
CA ARG A 120 2.47 -0.87 -3.19
C ARG A 120 2.24 -1.13 -1.71
N ARG A 121 3.06 -0.52 -0.87
CA ARG A 121 2.98 -0.64 0.59
C ARG A 121 2.84 0.76 1.19
N PRO A 122 1.85 1.00 2.05
CA PRO A 122 0.80 0.07 2.48
C PRO A 122 -0.25 -0.24 1.40
N GLN A 123 -0.94 -1.38 1.53
CA GLN A 123 -2.08 -1.75 0.71
C GLN A 123 -3.13 -2.48 1.54
N VAL A 124 -4.40 -2.25 1.26
CA VAL A 124 -5.53 -2.93 1.91
C VAL A 124 -6.36 -3.64 0.84
N GLN A 125 -6.66 -4.92 1.05
CA GLN A 125 -7.43 -5.71 0.12
C GLN A 125 -8.39 -6.67 0.84
N ARG A 126 -9.67 -6.60 0.49
CA ARG A 126 -10.66 -7.62 0.87
C ARG A 126 -10.47 -8.83 -0.03
N ILE A 127 -10.18 -9.98 0.55
CA ILE A 127 -9.94 -11.22 -0.19
C ILE A 127 -10.07 -12.43 0.72
N PHE A 128 -10.48 -13.57 0.17
CA PHE A 128 -10.55 -14.80 0.95
C PHE A 128 -9.14 -15.35 1.18
N LEU A 129 -8.78 -15.50 2.45
CA LEU A 129 -7.49 -16.02 2.86
C LEU A 129 -7.64 -17.35 3.62
N PRO A 130 -6.60 -18.20 3.65
CA PRO A 130 -6.57 -19.40 4.48
C PRO A 130 -6.75 -19.06 5.96
N ASP A 131 -7.32 -19.98 6.72
CA ASP A 131 -7.49 -19.87 8.18
C ASP A 131 -8.15 -18.56 8.64
N ALA A 132 -9.07 -18.01 7.83
CA ALA A 132 -9.86 -16.82 8.11
C ALA A 132 -11.30 -17.01 7.60
N SER A 133 -12.24 -16.20 8.08
CA SER A 133 -13.58 -16.14 7.51
C SER A 133 -13.55 -15.52 6.10
N PRO A 134 -14.63 -15.65 5.30
CA PRO A 134 -14.76 -14.95 4.02
C PRO A 134 -14.69 -13.42 4.13
N ALA A 135 -14.80 -12.85 5.33
CA ALA A 135 -14.68 -11.42 5.59
C ALA A 135 -13.24 -10.96 5.88
N ALA A 136 -12.23 -11.71 5.43
CA ALA A 136 -10.83 -11.38 5.59
C ALA A 136 -10.41 -10.11 4.82
N ILE A 137 -9.53 -9.34 5.47
CA ILE A 137 -8.91 -8.13 4.96
C ILE A 137 -7.40 -8.32 5.09
N ALA A 138 -6.74 -8.49 3.95
CA ALA A 138 -5.29 -8.51 3.84
C ALA A 138 -4.76 -7.08 3.88
N VAL A 139 -3.72 -6.83 4.69
CA VAL A 139 -3.04 -5.53 4.74
C VAL A 139 -1.54 -5.73 4.57
N ALA A 140 -0.97 -5.11 3.55
CA ALA A 140 0.48 -4.98 3.39
C ALA A 140 0.94 -3.76 4.18
N LEU A 141 1.87 -3.93 5.13
CA LEU A 141 2.48 -2.84 5.88
C LEU A 141 3.72 -2.30 5.15
N PRO A 142 4.24 -1.10 5.52
CA PRO A 142 5.57 -0.69 5.11
C PRO A 142 6.62 -1.75 5.51
N GLY A 143 7.66 -1.92 4.71
CA GLY A 143 8.65 -3.00 4.90
C GLY A 143 8.16 -4.32 4.30
N ASP A 144 8.33 -5.43 5.01
CA ASP A 144 8.04 -6.78 4.52
C ASP A 144 6.98 -7.53 5.34
N LEU A 145 6.31 -6.85 6.27
CA LEU A 145 5.20 -7.44 7.03
C LEU A 145 3.86 -7.24 6.35
N SER A 146 2.99 -8.21 6.49
CA SER A 146 1.60 -8.16 6.06
C SER A 146 0.74 -8.93 7.06
N TYR A 147 -0.54 -8.60 7.19
CA TYR A 147 -1.44 -9.27 8.14
C TYR A 147 -2.84 -9.51 7.59
N CYS A 148 -3.53 -10.46 8.22
CA CYS A 148 -4.93 -10.77 7.97
C CYS A 148 -5.76 -10.28 9.16
N PHE A 149 -6.55 -9.22 8.96
CA PHE A 149 -7.62 -8.86 9.87
C PHE A 149 -8.91 -9.52 9.39
N ASP A 150 -9.62 -10.20 10.28
CA ASP A 150 -10.87 -10.86 9.94
C ASP A 150 -12.05 -10.04 10.47
N ALA A 151 -12.82 -9.44 9.56
CA ALA A 151 -13.96 -8.63 9.94
C ALA A 151 -15.14 -9.44 10.50
N GLY A 152 -15.22 -10.74 10.20
CA GLY A 152 -16.22 -11.63 10.81
C GLY A 152 -15.89 -11.94 12.27
N GLU A 153 -14.60 -12.09 12.58
CA GLU A 153 -14.09 -12.38 13.93
C GLU A 153 -13.67 -11.12 14.71
N CYS A 154 -13.68 -9.94 14.05
CA CYS A 154 -13.25 -8.65 14.57
C CYS A 154 -11.88 -8.70 15.28
N ARG A 155 -10.90 -9.38 14.68
CA ARG A 155 -9.55 -9.52 15.24
C ARG A 155 -8.50 -9.81 14.18
N LEU A 156 -7.24 -9.62 14.57
CA LEU A 156 -6.09 -10.14 13.86
C LEU A 156 -6.12 -11.68 13.86
N ARG A 157 -5.80 -12.29 12.71
CA ARG A 157 -5.66 -13.75 12.57
C ARG A 157 -4.21 -14.17 12.58
N TYR A 158 -3.39 -13.50 11.78
CA TYR A 158 -1.97 -13.80 11.65
C TYR A 158 -1.22 -12.68 10.93
N VAL A 159 0.11 -12.69 11.09
CA VAL A 159 1.07 -11.83 10.40
C VAL A 159 2.06 -12.72 9.66
N TRP A 160 2.43 -12.34 8.45
CA TRP A 160 3.47 -12.99 7.66
C TRP A 160 4.53 -12.01 7.21
N LYS A 161 5.72 -12.55 6.93
CA LYS A 161 6.89 -11.82 6.43
C LYS A 161 7.18 -12.24 4.99
N GLY A 162 7.36 -11.26 4.09
CA GLY A 162 7.63 -11.48 2.67
C GLY A 162 6.92 -10.46 1.78
N GLY A 163 6.23 -10.96 0.76
CA GLY A 163 5.34 -10.15 -0.09
C GLY A 163 3.98 -9.91 0.54
N PHE A 164 2.97 -9.79 -0.32
CA PHE A 164 1.58 -9.57 0.12
C PHE A 164 0.73 -10.81 -0.12
N ILE A 165 0.08 -10.90 -1.27
CA ILE A 165 -0.77 -12.04 -1.62
C ILE A 165 -0.53 -12.49 -3.05
N VAL A 166 -0.72 -13.78 -3.29
CA VAL A 166 -0.90 -14.33 -4.63
C VAL A 166 -2.41 -14.49 -4.86
N GLY A 167 -3.02 -13.45 -5.43
CA GLY A 167 -4.47 -13.35 -5.60
C GLY A 167 -5.05 -14.16 -6.76
N THR A 168 -4.23 -14.61 -7.71
CA THR A 168 -4.73 -15.20 -8.95
C THR A 168 -5.59 -16.47 -8.80
N PRO A 169 -5.31 -17.40 -7.86
CA PRO A 169 -6.22 -18.50 -7.60
C PRO A 169 -7.64 -18.05 -7.22
N TYR A 170 -7.76 -16.99 -6.41
CA TYR A 170 -9.04 -16.39 -6.02
C TYR A 170 -9.73 -15.71 -7.22
N TRP A 171 -8.99 -14.90 -8.00
CA TRP A 171 -9.56 -14.14 -9.11
C TRP A 171 -10.00 -15.02 -10.28
N LYS A 172 -9.18 -16.00 -10.69
CA LYS A 172 -9.55 -16.95 -11.77
C LYS A 172 -10.76 -17.79 -11.41
N ALA A 173 -10.95 -18.07 -10.12
CA ALA A 173 -12.09 -18.82 -9.62
C ALA A 173 -13.31 -17.94 -9.33
N ASN A 174 -13.29 -16.65 -9.68
CA ASN A 174 -14.36 -15.69 -9.41
C ASN A 174 -14.82 -15.71 -7.93
N GLY A 175 -13.86 -15.75 -7.00
CA GLY A 175 -14.13 -15.74 -5.56
C GLY A 175 -14.54 -17.07 -4.95
N SER A 176 -14.53 -18.17 -5.71
CA SER A 176 -14.81 -19.52 -5.18
C SER A 176 -13.59 -20.27 -4.64
N SER A 177 -12.40 -19.66 -4.69
CA SER A 177 -11.15 -20.20 -4.16
C SER A 177 -10.50 -19.23 -3.17
N LEU A 178 -9.47 -19.65 -2.45
CA LEU A 178 -8.66 -18.80 -1.58
C LEU A 178 -7.47 -18.22 -2.33
N ALA A 179 -7.03 -17.03 -1.94
CA ALA A 179 -5.70 -16.53 -2.29
C ALA A 179 -4.62 -17.24 -1.47
N LYS A 180 -3.36 -17.14 -1.91
CA LYS A 180 -2.21 -17.64 -1.15
C LYS A 180 -1.44 -16.47 -0.54
N LEU A 181 -0.73 -16.74 0.55
CA LEU A 181 0.24 -15.80 1.10
C LEU A 181 1.51 -15.83 0.24
N ASP A 182 2.07 -14.66 -0.03
CA ASP A 182 3.46 -14.58 -0.49
C ASP A 182 4.35 -14.31 0.72
N GLY A 183 4.80 -15.37 1.39
CA GLY A 183 5.66 -15.27 2.56
C GLY A 183 5.29 -16.27 3.65
N ASP A 184 6.02 -16.17 4.76
CA ASP A 184 5.95 -17.11 5.87
C ASP A 184 5.25 -16.49 7.08
N VAL A 185 4.31 -17.22 7.67
CA VAL A 185 3.58 -16.77 8.86
C VAL A 185 4.52 -16.73 10.06
N VAL A 186 4.68 -15.56 10.65
CA VAL A 186 5.54 -15.30 11.83
C VAL A 186 4.76 -15.15 13.13
N TYR A 187 3.45 -14.92 13.04
CA TYR A 187 2.56 -14.80 14.19
C TYR A 187 1.17 -15.31 13.86
N ARG A 188 0.56 -16.07 14.77
CA ARG A 188 -0.84 -16.49 14.71
C ARG A 188 -1.54 -16.13 16.00
N GLU A 189 -2.75 -15.58 15.85
CA GLU A 189 -3.62 -15.19 16.94
C GLU A 189 -4.82 -16.15 16.98
N THR A 190 -5.01 -16.82 18.11
CA THR A 190 -6.13 -17.76 18.31
C THR A 190 -7.35 -17.09 18.94
N GLU A 191 -7.15 -16.02 19.71
CA GLU A 191 -8.18 -15.32 20.48
C GLU A 191 -7.92 -13.80 20.48
N PHE A 192 -8.90 -13.01 20.90
CA PHE A 192 -8.73 -11.57 21.06
C PHE A 192 -7.60 -11.26 22.08
N PRO A 193 -6.72 -10.27 21.85
CA PRO A 193 -5.44 -10.16 22.57
C PRO A 193 -5.57 -9.73 24.03
N VAL A 194 -6.76 -9.30 24.45
CA VAL A 194 -7.06 -8.92 25.83
C VAL A 194 -8.28 -9.68 26.32
N ALA A 195 -8.23 -10.14 27.57
CA ALA A 195 -9.37 -10.69 28.29
C ALA A 195 -9.92 -9.65 29.27
N PHE A 196 -11.18 -9.77 29.63
CA PHE A 196 -11.82 -8.92 30.63
C PHE A 196 -12.87 -9.67 31.42
N GLU A 197 -13.20 -9.16 32.60
CA GLU A 197 -14.23 -9.78 33.45
C GLU A 197 -15.59 -9.79 32.74
N GLY A 198 -16.21 -10.97 32.71
CA GLY A 198 -17.46 -11.21 32.00
C GLY A 198 -17.32 -11.41 30.48
N GLU A 199 -16.12 -11.65 29.97
CA GLU A 199 -15.93 -11.99 28.55
C GLU A 199 -16.77 -13.22 28.15
N SER A 200 -17.56 -13.08 27.08
CA SER A 200 -18.36 -14.16 26.53
C SER A 200 -17.48 -15.14 25.74
N LYS A 201 -17.76 -16.44 25.87
CA LYS A 201 -17.18 -17.47 24.99
C LYS A 201 -17.66 -17.35 23.54
N HIS A 202 -18.82 -16.72 23.34
CA HIS A 202 -19.44 -16.44 22.06
C HIS A 202 -19.78 -14.95 22.02
N PRO A 203 -18.78 -14.10 21.78
CA PRO A 203 -18.97 -12.66 21.81
C PRO A 203 -19.91 -12.20 20.69
N GLU A 204 -20.74 -11.19 20.96
CA GLU A 204 -21.47 -10.51 19.89
C GLU A 204 -20.50 -9.60 19.13
N LEU A 205 -20.28 -9.89 17.85
CA LEU A 205 -19.33 -9.19 17.01
C LEU A 205 -20.05 -8.38 15.93
N LYS A 206 -19.67 -7.11 15.79
CA LYS A 206 -20.17 -6.25 14.72
C LYS A 206 -19.04 -5.41 14.15
N PHE A 207 -18.70 -5.65 12.90
CA PHE A 207 -17.74 -4.83 12.17
C PHE A 207 -18.42 -3.57 11.63
N HIS A 208 -17.85 -2.39 11.91
CA HIS A 208 -18.36 -1.10 11.47
C HIS A 208 -17.59 -0.51 10.28
N GLY A 209 -16.51 -1.15 9.84
CA GLY A 209 -15.67 -0.71 8.74
C GLY A 209 -14.27 -0.29 9.18
N TYR A 210 -13.59 0.46 8.32
CA TYR A 210 -12.27 1.03 8.61
C TYR A 210 -12.07 2.35 7.86
N ARG A 211 -11.19 3.19 8.40
CA ARG A 211 -10.70 4.40 7.73
C ARG A 211 -9.23 4.22 7.37
N VAL A 212 -8.82 4.71 6.22
CA VAL A 212 -7.42 4.63 5.75
C VAL A 212 -6.77 6.01 5.92
N SER A 213 -5.62 6.05 6.58
CA SER A 213 -4.85 7.29 6.75
C SER A 213 -4.22 7.76 5.43
N LYS A 214 -3.63 8.96 5.40
CA LYS A 214 -2.91 9.46 4.21
C LYS A 214 -1.71 8.58 3.85
N GLU A 215 -1.14 7.91 4.84
CA GLU A 215 -0.02 6.97 4.71
C GLU A 215 -0.49 5.59 4.25
N GLY A 216 -1.80 5.35 4.08
CA GLY A 216 -2.35 4.08 3.61
C GLY A 216 -2.64 3.04 4.70
N ILE A 217 -2.48 3.40 5.98
CA ILE A 217 -2.69 2.47 7.10
C ILE A 217 -4.18 2.46 7.52
N PRO A 218 -4.83 1.29 7.63
CA PRO A 218 -6.20 1.22 8.11
C PRO A 218 -6.30 1.26 9.63
N THR A 219 -7.31 1.99 10.12
CA THR A 219 -7.85 1.87 11.48
C THR A 219 -9.20 1.18 11.40
N PHE A 220 -9.31 -0.02 11.97
CA PHE A 220 -10.54 -0.81 12.00
C PHE A 220 -11.45 -0.33 13.12
N SER A 221 -12.77 -0.37 12.90
CA SER A 221 -13.78 -0.05 13.90
C SER A 221 -14.76 -1.21 14.02
N TYR A 222 -14.97 -1.69 15.24
CA TYR A 222 -15.86 -2.83 15.51
C TYR A 222 -16.43 -2.76 16.93
N SER A 223 -17.46 -3.56 17.20
CA SER A 223 -17.97 -3.80 18.54
C SER A 223 -17.81 -5.27 18.92
N ARG A 224 -17.44 -5.50 20.17
CA ARG A 224 -17.36 -6.82 20.81
C ARG A 224 -18.11 -6.74 22.14
N ASP A 225 -19.17 -7.52 22.28
CA ASP A 225 -20.06 -7.51 23.46
C ASP A 225 -20.55 -6.10 23.83
N GLY A 226 -20.99 -5.34 22.82
CA GLY A 226 -21.47 -3.96 22.97
C GLY A 226 -20.38 -2.91 23.26
N VAL A 227 -19.14 -3.30 23.51
CA VAL A 227 -18.01 -2.37 23.67
C VAL A 227 -17.48 -2.00 22.29
N ALA A 228 -17.35 -0.70 21.98
CA ALA A 228 -16.76 -0.23 20.74
C ALA A 228 -15.24 -0.20 20.84
N TRP A 229 -14.58 -0.61 19.75
CA TRP A 229 -13.13 -0.70 19.62
C TRP A 229 -12.69 -0.04 18.31
N GLN A 230 -11.57 0.65 18.37
CA GLN A 230 -10.77 0.99 17.20
C GLN A 230 -9.39 0.36 17.33
N GLU A 231 -8.86 -0.17 16.24
CA GLU A 231 -7.56 -0.85 16.21
C GLU A 231 -6.75 -0.41 15.00
N THR A 232 -5.50 -0.01 15.24
CA THR A 232 -4.50 0.27 14.20
C THR A 232 -3.29 -0.61 14.42
N ILE A 233 -2.81 -1.28 13.38
CA ILE A 233 -1.65 -2.18 13.44
C ILE A 233 -0.53 -1.61 12.56
N LEU A 234 0.68 -1.51 13.12
CA LEU A 234 1.86 -0.94 12.48
C LEU A 234 3.06 -1.90 12.63
N PRO A 235 4.01 -1.91 11.69
CA PRO A 235 5.26 -2.62 11.88
C PRO A 235 6.13 -1.86 12.90
N LEU A 236 6.94 -2.59 13.67
CA LEU A 236 8.02 -1.95 14.42
C LEU A 236 9.09 -1.42 13.45
N PRO A 237 9.78 -0.30 13.78
CA PRO A 237 10.77 0.31 12.87
C PRO A 237 11.93 -0.63 12.46
N ASP A 238 12.26 -1.59 13.32
CA ASP A 238 13.31 -2.59 13.11
C ASP A 238 12.81 -3.86 12.38
N GLY A 239 11.51 -3.93 12.04
CA GLY A 239 10.89 -5.10 11.41
C GLY A 239 10.78 -6.33 12.32
N SER A 240 11.11 -6.21 13.61
CA SER A 240 11.13 -7.32 14.58
C SER A 240 9.76 -7.65 15.17
N GLY A 241 8.69 -7.01 14.70
CA GLY A 241 7.41 -7.10 15.37
C GLY A 241 6.33 -6.18 14.82
N ILE A 242 5.23 -6.11 15.55
CA ILE A 242 4.14 -5.16 15.32
C ILE A 242 3.80 -4.40 16.59
N GLU A 243 3.26 -3.21 16.39
CA GLU A 243 2.57 -2.41 17.40
C GLU A 243 1.08 -2.38 17.07
N ARG A 244 0.23 -2.64 18.06
CA ARG A 244 -1.23 -2.58 17.96
C ARG A 244 -1.75 -1.51 18.90
N ARG A 245 -2.36 -0.47 18.33
CA ARG A 245 -2.95 0.65 19.06
C ARG A 245 -4.45 0.44 19.15
N PHE A 246 -4.96 0.46 20.37
CA PHE A 246 -6.38 0.28 20.66
C PHE A 246 -6.97 1.56 21.25
N GLU A 247 -8.18 1.87 20.82
CA GLU A 247 -9.09 2.78 21.53
C GLU A 247 -10.37 2.03 21.84
N SER A 248 -10.94 2.23 23.03
CA SER A 248 -12.15 1.55 23.45
C SER A 248 -13.08 2.49 24.23
N THR A 249 -14.38 2.27 24.10
CA THR A 249 -15.37 2.88 25.00
C THR A 249 -15.48 2.13 26.33
N GLY A 250 -14.74 1.03 26.49
CA GLY A 250 -14.63 0.28 27.73
C GLY A 250 -13.98 1.09 28.85
N GLY A 251 -14.20 0.65 30.09
CA GLY A 251 -13.63 1.28 31.28
C GLY A 251 -13.37 0.27 32.39
N ARG A 252 -13.10 -0.97 32.01
CA ARG A 252 -12.82 -2.09 32.93
C ARG A 252 -11.37 -2.54 32.73
N PRO A 253 -10.71 -3.08 33.77
CA PRO A 253 -9.37 -3.63 33.62
C PRO A 253 -9.32 -4.74 32.57
N LEU A 254 -8.20 -4.82 31.85
CA LEU A 254 -7.96 -5.81 30.81
C LEU A 254 -6.72 -6.63 31.19
N ALA A 255 -6.78 -7.95 30.98
CA ALA A 255 -5.62 -8.83 31.07
C ALA A 255 -5.04 -9.04 29.67
N VAL A 256 -3.73 -8.81 29.49
CA VAL A 256 -3.07 -9.01 28.19
C VAL A 256 -2.76 -10.50 28.02
N ARG A 257 -3.27 -11.12 26.94
CA ARG A 257 -2.99 -12.52 26.65
C ARG A 257 -1.58 -12.69 26.11
N THR A 258 -0.85 -13.66 26.64
CA THR A 258 0.49 -14.01 26.17
C THR A 258 0.40 -14.99 25.01
N VAL A 259 1.39 -14.95 24.11
CA VAL A 259 1.50 -15.87 22.98
C VAL A 259 2.85 -16.55 23.06
N SER A 260 2.87 -17.88 22.97
CA SER A 260 4.11 -18.65 23.02
C SER A 260 5.07 -18.22 21.91
N GLY A 261 6.34 -18.06 22.23
CA GLY A 261 7.36 -17.65 21.27
C GLY A 261 7.36 -16.16 20.89
N ILE A 262 6.49 -15.34 21.50
CA ILE A 262 6.35 -13.92 21.17
C ILE A 262 6.39 -13.10 22.45
N SER A 263 7.21 -12.06 22.48
CA SER A 263 7.23 -11.13 23.61
C SER A 263 6.12 -10.09 23.43
N VAL A 264 5.22 -9.99 24.41
CA VAL A 264 4.09 -9.04 24.41
C VAL A 264 4.23 -8.08 25.58
N SER A 265 4.23 -6.78 25.33
CA SER A 265 4.20 -5.74 26.36
C SER A 265 3.11 -4.70 26.09
N SER A 266 2.59 -4.07 27.14
CA SER A 266 1.65 -2.95 27.04
C SER A 266 2.35 -1.62 27.30
N SER A 267 1.84 -0.52 26.73
CA SER A 267 2.24 0.85 27.08
C SER A 267 2.04 1.20 28.56
N THR A 268 1.29 0.39 29.31
CA THR A 268 0.98 0.56 30.74
C THR A 268 1.77 -0.39 31.65
N GLY A 269 2.68 -1.20 31.09
CA GLY A 269 3.43 -2.23 31.82
C GLY A 269 3.20 -3.65 31.27
N THR A 270 3.51 -4.69 32.05
CA THR A 270 3.36 -6.09 31.64
C THR A 270 2.17 -6.77 32.32
N GLY A 271 1.34 -7.46 31.55
CA GLY A 271 0.35 -8.43 32.05
C GLY A 271 -1.07 -7.90 32.28
N SER A 272 -1.25 -6.60 32.53
CA SER A 272 -2.59 -6.01 32.69
C SER A 272 -2.64 -4.52 32.33
N ILE A 273 -3.81 -4.06 31.92
CA ILE A 273 -4.13 -2.66 31.63
C ILE A 273 -5.20 -2.23 32.63
N GLY A 274 -4.97 -1.13 33.35
CA GLY A 274 -5.92 -0.58 34.31
C GLY A 274 -7.17 -0.02 33.64
N ALA A 275 -8.24 0.17 34.41
CA ALA A 275 -9.51 0.68 33.90
C ALA A 275 -9.40 2.07 33.21
N PRO A 276 -8.64 3.06 33.73
CA PRO A 276 -8.44 4.33 33.03
C PRO A 276 -7.72 4.16 31.70
N GLU A 277 -6.71 3.30 31.65
CA GLU A 277 -5.88 3.08 30.47
C GLU A 277 -6.54 2.15 29.43
N ALA A 278 -7.54 1.38 29.82
CA ALA A 278 -8.29 0.49 28.91
C ALA A 278 -9.01 1.24 27.77
N LYS A 279 -9.18 2.57 27.90
CA LYS A 279 -9.73 3.43 26.84
C LYS A 279 -8.77 3.69 25.70
N SER A 280 -7.46 3.67 25.96
CA SER A 280 -6.43 3.87 24.95
C SER A 280 -5.12 3.26 25.40
N PHE A 281 -4.68 2.22 24.70
CA PHE A 281 -3.46 1.51 25.03
C PHE A 281 -2.79 0.95 23.78
N THR A 282 -1.52 0.58 23.93
CA THR A 282 -0.74 -0.03 22.86
C THR A 282 -0.20 -1.36 23.34
N LEU A 283 -0.28 -2.38 22.48
CA LEU A 283 0.38 -3.67 22.65
C LEU A 283 1.52 -3.81 21.65
N THR A 284 2.71 -4.14 22.13
CA THR A 284 3.89 -4.37 21.32
C THR A 284 4.21 -5.85 21.30
N TYR A 285 4.26 -6.43 20.10
CA TYR A 285 4.59 -7.83 19.86
C TYR A 285 5.95 -7.89 19.18
N ARG A 286 6.90 -8.64 19.75
CA ARG A 286 8.22 -8.89 19.16
C ARG A 286 8.41 -10.36 18.86
N TRP A 287 8.81 -10.65 17.63
CA TRP A 287 9.26 -11.96 17.18
C TRP A 287 10.55 -12.30 17.93
N LYS A 288 10.72 -13.56 18.34
CA LYS A 288 11.98 -14.03 18.94
C LYS A 288 13.03 -14.32 17.88
#